data_AF-Q0B9Y7-F1
#
_entry.id   AF-Q0B9Y7-F1
#
_cell.length_a   1.000
_cell.length_b   1.000
_cell.length_c   1.000
_cell.angle_alpha   90.00
_cell.angle_beta   90.00
_cell.angle_gamma   90.00
#
_symmetry.space_group_name_H-M   'P 1'
#
loop_
_entity.id
_entity.type
_entity.pdbx_description
1 polymer ?
#
loop_
_entity_poly.entity_id
_entity_poly.type
_entity_poly.pdbx_seq_one_letter_code
_entity_poly.pdbx_strand_id
1 'polypeptide(L)'
;MGEMDYTGLYAKKYRVNRKLTDEERVNQFRQKMRIDVVPFYNISVIAMNSKYMECVDRWFVYRGSMAAVCLFGLMVPIYSFFIPLLVKVGIEFRALLIFFGVSIPYWMLMVWLLLKEAFSWTHFPIRFNYMNRQVYVFRRNGTVLEAKWDDIFFTLGRCQRTAGRQNWDIRGHILDKDGETVRETFALPGDTMLVDQLKHSWEFIRRYMEEGPASVYRDVYWCHDIAERREKYRVGLRYMFFSLNGQPVGQILLSPVFLVASLGRWFAMRTSKIPVWPAEIEAACQVDPFDPYLRDASRNPEKIPMEPM
;
A
#
# COMPACT_ATOMS: atom_id res chain seq x y z
N MET A 1 -0.09 7.06 -17.18
CA MET A 1 0.50 6.40 -16.00
C MET A 1 0.64 7.47 -14.94
N GLY A 2 -0.16 7.41 -13.87
CA GLY A 2 -0.03 8.38 -12.79
C GLY A 2 1.29 8.16 -12.07
N GLU A 3 2.09 9.22 -11.92
CA GLU A 3 3.12 9.32 -10.91
C GLU A 3 2.60 8.76 -9.57
N MET A 4 3.38 7.87 -8.96
CA MET A 4 2.96 7.15 -7.75
C MET A 4 3.13 8.05 -6.54
N ASP A 5 2.05 8.24 -5.75
CA ASP A 5 2.13 9.05 -4.55
C ASP A 5 2.76 8.28 -3.38
N TYR A 6 4.05 8.55 -3.15
CA TYR A 6 4.82 8.04 -2.02
C TYR A 6 4.75 8.94 -0.77
N THR A 7 3.77 9.86 -0.69
CA THR A 7 3.51 10.63 0.55
C THR A 7 3.22 9.67 1.69
N GLY A 8 3.89 9.89 2.82
CA GLY A 8 3.90 9.00 3.99
C GLY A 8 4.95 7.89 3.95
N LEU A 9 5.65 7.67 2.82
CA LEU A 9 6.60 6.57 2.65
C LEU A 9 8.06 7.01 2.35
N TYR A 10 8.41 7.32 1.09
CA TYR A 10 9.81 7.56 0.65
C TYR A 10 10.12 9.02 0.33
N ALA A 11 9.25 9.69 -0.41
CA ALA A 11 9.52 11.02 -0.97
C ALA A 11 9.16 12.16 0.00
N LYS A 12 8.11 11.98 0.80
CA LYS A 12 7.58 13.03 1.68
C LYS A 12 6.90 12.41 2.89
N LYS A 13 7.41 12.68 4.11
CA LYS A 13 6.73 12.26 5.35
C LYS A 13 5.45 13.09 5.52
N TYR A 14 4.46 12.53 6.22
CA TYR A 14 3.30 13.33 6.65
C TYR A 14 3.77 14.49 7.54
N ARG A 15 3.15 15.67 7.35
CA ARG A 15 3.44 16.84 8.17
C ARG A 15 2.78 16.67 9.53
N VAL A 16 3.60 16.58 10.57
CA VAL A 16 3.22 16.45 11.98
C VAL A 16 3.57 17.73 12.75
N ASN A 17 3.12 17.84 14.01
CA ASN A 17 3.27 19.01 14.89
C ASN A 17 2.68 20.29 14.27
N ARG A 18 1.51 20.16 13.67
CA ARG A 18 0.72 21.26 13.11
C ARG A 18 -0.74 21.10 13.52
N LYS A 19 -1.50 22.19 13.46
CA LYS A 19 -2.95 22.12 13.61
C LYS A 19 -3.61 21.42 12.42
N LEU A 20 -4.75 20.80 12.67
CA LEU A 20 -5.69 20.37 11.65
C LEU A 20 -6.07 21.54 10.74
N THR A 21 -6.09 21.32 9.43
CA THR A 21 -6.58 22.33 8.48
C THR A 21 -8.10 22.37 8.46
N ASP A 22 -8.66 23.47 7.96
CA ASP A 22 -10.12 23.58 7.79
C ASP A 22 -10.66 22.52 6.82
N GLU A 23 -9.90 22.19 5.78
CA GLU A 23 -10.26 21.12 4.83
C GLU A 23 -10.32 19.74 5.52
N GLU A 24 -9.39 19.46 6.43
CA GLU A 24 -9.39 18.21 7.21
C GLU A 24 -10.59 18.15 8.17
N ARG A 25 -10.98 19.29 8.75
CA ARG A 25 -12.17 19.39 9.62
C ARG A 25 -13.48 19.22 8.86
N VAL A 26 -13.58 19.81 7.67
CA VAL A 26 -14.78 19.71 6.82
C VAL A 26 -14.95 18.27 6.29
N ASN A 27 -13.85 17.62 5.90
CA ASN A 27 -13.88 16.27 5.35
C ASN A 27 -13.75 15.15 6.41
N GLN A 28 -14.09 15.44 7.66
CA GLN A 28 -13.97 14.47 8.75
C GLN A 28 -14.92 13.28 8.55
N PHE A 29 -14.37 12.07 8.67
CA PHE A 29 -15.16 10.85 8.86
C PHE A 29 -15.38 10.60 10.34
N ARG A 30 -16.65 10.43 10.73
CA ARG A 30 -17.04 10.20 12.13
C ARG A 30 -17.37 8.73 12.35
N GLN A 31 -16.71 8.11 13.30
CA GLN A 31 -16.88 6.68 13.65
C GLN A 31 -18.32 6.35 14.03
N LYS A 32 -18.99 7.25 14.76
CA LYS A 32 -20.37 7.06 15.25
C LYS A 32 -21.46 7.44 14.24
N MET A 33 -21.07 7.90 13.05
CA MET A 33 -22.00 8.30 12.00
C MET A 33 -21.96 7.27 10.87
N ARG A 34 -23.09 6.64 10.60
CA ARG A 34 -23.24 5.73 9.47
C ARG A 34 -23.47 6.53 8.20
N ILE A 35 -22.72 6.21 7.16
CA ILE A 35 -22.95 6.66 5.79
C ILE A 35 -23.77 5.57 5.08
N ASP A 36 -24.85 5.96 4.39
CA ASP A 36 -25.72 5.01 3.69
C ASP A 36 -25.13 4.59 2.33
N VAL A 37 -24.06 3.81 2.39
CA VAL A 37 -23.40 3.19 1.24
C VAL A 37 -23.13 1.71 1.53
N VAL A 38 -23.02 0.90 0.48
CA VAL A 38 -22.66 -0.53 0.59
C VAL A 38 -21.19 -0.65 1.01
N PRO A 39 -20.84 -1.37 2.08
CA PRO A 39 -19.44 -1.50 2.49
C PRO A 39 -18.63 -2.24 1.42
N PHE A 40 -17.40 -1.80 1.16
CA PHE A 40 -16.50 -2.49 0.24
C PHE A 40 -15.09 -2.51 0.81
N TYR A 41 -14.54 -3.70 1.01
CA TYR A 41 -13.23 -3.89 1.65
C TYR A 41 -12.03 -3.55 0.76
N ASN A 42 -12.27 -3.18 -0.51
CA ASN A 42 -11.26 -2.75 -1.47
C ASN A 42 -10.07 -3.72 -1.65
N ILE A 43 -10.32 -5.02 -1.51
CA ILE A 43 -9.30 -6.07 -1.62
C ILE A 43 -8.08 -5.75 -0.73
N SER A 44 -8.33 -5.27 0.48
CA SER A 44 -7.28 -4.81 1.41
C SER A 44 -7.04 -5.75 2.59
N VAL A 45 -7.94 -6.69 2.84
CA VAL A 45 -7.90 -7.55 4.03
C VAL A 45 -6.84 -8.65 3.89
N ILE A 46 -6.06 -8.85 4.95
CA ILE A 46 -5.13 -9.98 5.13
C ILE A 46 -5.81 -11.09 5.93
N ALA A 47 -6.46 -10.71 7.03
CA ALA A 47 -7.26 -11.60 7.86
C ALA A 47 -8.37 -10.81 8.57
N MET A 48 -9.50 -11.45 8.86
CA MET A 48 -10.60 -10.87 9.62
C MET A 48 -11.31 -11.96 10.41
N ASN A 49 -11.67 -11.67 11.65
CA ASN A 49 -12.29 -12.60 12.59
C ASN A 49 -13.10 -11.83 13.64
N SER A 50 -13.55 -12.51 14.71
CA SER A 50 -14.38 -11.89 15.75
C SER A 50 -13.65 -10.89 16.63
N LYS A 51 -12.31 -10.86 16.59
CA LYS A 51 -11.46 -10.08 17.49
C LYS A 51 -10.76 -8.94 16.77
N TYR A 52 -10.15 -9.22 15.62
CA TYR A 52 -9.49 -8.22 14.81
C TYR A 52 -9.69 -8.40 13.30
N MET A 53 -9.49 -7.29 12.60
CA MET A 53 -9.35 -7.22 11.16
C MET A 53 -7.99 -6.62 10.84
N GLU A 54 -7.22 -7.29 10.01
CA GLU A 54 -5.92 -6.83 9.54
C GLU A 54 -5.98 -6.52 8.05
N CYS A 55 -5.53 -5.33 7.68
CA CYS A 55 -5.50 -4.87 6.29
C CYS A 55 -4.10 -4.40 5.90
N VAL A 56 -3.84 -4.35 4.60
CA VAL A 56 -2.64 -3.74 4.03
C VAL A 56 -2.70 -2.20 4.12
N ASP A 57 -1.55 -1.55 3.98
CA ASP A 57 -1.47 -0.11 3.83
C ASP A 57 -1.84 0.37 2.42
N ARG A 58 -2.02 1.69 2.30
CA ARG A 58 -2.22 2.40 1.03
C ARG A 58 -1.15 2.10 -0.03
N TRP A 59 0.11 1.98 0.36
CA TRP A 59 1.22 1.82 -0.57
C TRP A 59 1.42 0.39 -1.06
N PHE A 60 0.73 -0.60 -0.47
CA PHE A 60 0.86 -2.01 -0.85
C PHE A 60 0.64 -2.23 -2.36
N VAL A 61 -0.31 -1.49 -2.95
CA VAL A 61 -0.62 -1.54 -4.39
C VAL A 61 0.59 -1.16 -5.25
N TYR A 62 1.35 -0.16 -4.82
CA TYR A 62 2.49 0.37 -5.58
C TYR A 62 3.80 -0.35 -5.29
N ARG A 63 3.84 -1.28 -4.33
CA ARG A 63 5.08 -1.97 -3.92
C ARG A 63 5.77 -2.63 -5.12
N GLY A 64 7.04 -2.28 -5.29
CA GLY A 64 7.93 -2.80 -6.32
C GLY A 64 8.00 -1.98 -7.59
N SER A 65 7.21 -0.92 -7.69
CA SER A 65 7.20 -0.10 -8.88
C SER A 65 8.45 0.78 -8.98
N MET A 66 8.96 1.28 -7.84
CA MET A 66 10.27 1.96 -7.82
C MET A 66 11.38 0.96 -8.17
N ALA A 67 11.31 -0.26 -7.62
CA ALA A 67 12.26 -1.32 -7.93
C ALA A 67 12.24 -1.69 -9.43
N ALA A 68 11.07 -1.77 -10.07
CA ALA A 68 10.96 -2.02 -11.50
C ALA A 68 11.69 -0.95 -12.34
N VAL A 69 11.41 0.33 -12.05
CA VAL A 69 12.05 1.47 -12.73
C VAL A 69 13.56 1.46 -12.49
N CYS A 70 14.02 1.23 -11.26
CA CYS A 70 15.44 1.22 -10.94
C CYS A 70 16.16 0.04 -11.58
N LEU A 71 15.61 -1.18 -11.52
CA LEU A 71 16.21 -2.36 -12.14
C LEU A 71 16.32 -2.21 -13.66
N PHE A 72 15.28 -1.69 -14.31
CA PHE A 72 15.34 -1.38 -15.74
C PHE A 72 16.35 -0.25 -16.03
N GLY A 73 16.35 0.81 -15.22
CA GLY A 73 17.27 1.93 -15.34
C GLY A 73 18.74 1.51 -15.20
N LEU A 74 19.07 0.59 -14.29
CA LEU A 74 20.43 0.05 -14.14
C LEU A 74 20.97 -0.58 -15.42
N MET A 75 20.10 -1.13 -16.27
CA MET A 75 20.49 -1.70 -17.56
C MET A 75 20.81 -0.66 -18.63
N VAL A 76 20.32 0.57 -18.51
CA VAL A 76 20.46 1.61 -19.56
C VAL A 76 21.93 1.91 -19.88
N PRO A 77 22.82 2.21 -18.92
CA PRO A 77 24.23 2.43 -19.24
C PRO A 77 24.92 1.17 -19.76
N ILE A 78 24.51 -0.03 -19.30
CA ILE A 78 25.05 -1.30 -19.79
C ILE A 78 24.76 -1.43 -21.29
N TYR A 79 23.50 -1.24 -21.70
CA TYR A 79 23.15 -1.27 -23.13
C TYR A 79 23.88 -0.20 -23.92
N SER A 80 23.93 1.04 -23.42
CA SER A 80 24.63 2.15 -24.08
C SER A 80 26.11 1.86 -24.31
N PHE A 81 26.77 1.13 -23.39
CA PHE A 81 28.16 0.72 -23.54
C PHE A 81 28.38 -0.26 -24.71
N PHE A 82 27.43 -1.16 -24.96
CA PHE A 82 27.56 -2.18 -26.00
C PHE A 82 27.15 -1.69 -27.41
N ILE A 83 26.40 -0.58 -27.54
CA ILE A 83 25.97 -0.05 -28.85
C ILE A 83 27.15 0.22 -29.80
N PRO A 84 28.22 0.94 -29.42
CA PRO A 84 29.36 1.16 -30.31
C PRO A 84 30.04 -0.15 -30.75
N LEU A 85 30.12 -1.14 -29.86
CA LEU A 85 30.68 -2.46 -30.17
C LEU A 85 29.82 -3.20 -31.21
N LEU A 86 28.49 -3.11 -31.10
CA LEU A 86 27.54 -3.73 -32.05
C LEU A 86 27.59 -3.07 -33.43
N VAL A 87 27.73 -1.74 -33.48
CA VAL A 87 27.80 -0.96 -34.73
C VAL A 87 29.23 -0.89 -35.30
N LYS A 88 30.20 -1.58 -34.66
CA LYS A 88 31.62 -1.63 -35.04
C LYS A 88 32.27 -0.24 -35.13
N VAL A 89 31.85 0.68 -34.28
CA VAL A 89 32.48 1.99 -34.12
C VAL A 89 33.59 1.89 -33.07
N GLY A 90 34.75 2.45 -33.36
CA GLY A 90 35.86 2.50 -32.41
C GLY A 90 35.48 3.27 -31.14
N ILE A 91 35.94 2.80 -29.98
CA ILE A 91 35.69 3.43 -28.69
C ILE A 91 36.91 4.29 -28.32
N GLU A 92 36.76 5.60 -28.38
CA GLU A 92 37.82 6.53 -27.96
C GLU A 92 37.93 6.62 -26.44
N PHE A 93 39.15 6.81 -25.92
CA PHE A 93 39.39 6.97 -24.48
C PHE A 93 38.62 8.14 -23.87
N ARG A 94 38.48 9.25 -24.59
CA ARG A 94 37.68 10.42 -24.15
C ARG A 94 36.20 10.05 -24.00
N ALA A 95 35.67 9.25 -24.92
CA ALA A 95 34.28 8.78 -24.85
C ALA A 95 34.06 7.86 -23.64
N LEU A 96 35.03 7.01 -23.30
CA LEU A 96 34.99 6.19 -22.08
C LEU A 96 34.98 7.04 -20.81
N LEU A 97 35.83 8.07 -20.73
CA LEU A 97 35.86 8.97 -19.57
C LEU A 97 34.52 9.68 -19.37
N ILE A 98 33.92 10.19 -20.45
CA ILE A 98 32.59 10.82 -20.40
C ILE A 98 31.53 9.80 -19.98
N PHE A 99 31.55 8.61 -20.59
CA PHE A 99 30.59 7.54 -20.29
C PHE A 99 30.63 7.16 -18.80
N PHE A 100 31.82 6.85 -18.25
CA PHE A 100 31.93 6.49 -16.84
C PHE A 100 31.63 7.68 -15.91
N GLY A 101 32.04 8.89 -16.30
CA GLY A 101 31.75 10.12 -15.55
C GLY A 101 30.26 10.39 -15.36
N VAL A 102 29.41 10.00 -16.33
CA VAL A 102 27.94 10.12 -16.25
C VAL A 102 27.30 8.86 -15.65
N SER A 103 27.76 7.67 -16.06
CA SER A 103 27.13 6.40 -15.71
C SER A 103 27.31 6.04 -14.23
N ILE A 104 28.45 6.35 -13.62
CA ILE A 104 28.70 6.04 -12.21
C ILE A 104 27.74 6.82 -11.29
N PRO A 105 27.63 8.17 -11.38
CA PRO A 105 26.61 8.92 -10.62
C PRO A 105 25.18 8.44 -10.86
N TYR A 106 24.85 8.12 -12.11
CA TYR A 106 23.53 7.59 -12.46
C TYR A 106 23.25 6.24 -11.78
N TRP A 107 24.18 5.29 -11.84
CA TRP A 107 24.04 4.00 -11.16
C TRP A 107 23.95 4.17 -9.64
N MET A 108 24.76 5.04 -9.04
CA MET A 108 24.67 5.34 -7.60
C MET A 108 23.27 5.84 -7.23
N LEU A 109 22.68 6.72 -8.03
CA LEU A 109 21.32 7.21 -7.82
C LEU A 109 20.28 6.09 -7.95
N MET A 110 20.36 5.26 -8.99
CA MET A 110 19.42 4.14 -9.20
C MET A 110 19.50 3.11 -8.07
N VAL A 111 20.71 2.74 -7.63
CA VAL A 111 20.92 1.84 -6.50
C VAL A 111 20.38 2.47 -5.22
N TRP A 112 20.68 3.74 -4.95
CA TRP A 112 20.19 4.43 -3.76
C TRP A 112 18.66 4.46 -3.70
N LEU A 113 17.98 4.72 -4.82
CA LEU A 113 16.51 4.67 -4.91
C LEU A 113 15.98 3.25 -4.73
N LEU A 114 16.61 2.25 -5.36
CA LEU A 114 16.24 0.84 -5.22
C LEU A 114 16.29 0.40 -3.75
N LEU A 115 17.35 0.78 -3.02
CA LEU A 115 17.53 0.49 -1.60
C LEU A 115 16.52 1.18 -0.68
N LYS A 116 15.80 2.22 -1.15
CA LYS A 116 14.71 2.79 -0.36
C LYS A 116 13.51 1.86 -0.29
N GLU A 117 13.20 1.16 -1.39
CA GLU A 117 12.05 0.27 -1.48
C GLU A 117 12.36 -1.20 -1.17
N ALA A 118 13.47 -1.70 -1.75
CA ALA A 118 14.00 -3.02 -1.49
C ALA A 118 14.61 -3.11 -0.09
N PHE A 119 14.80 -4.32 0.43
CA PHE A 119 15.39 -4.57 1.76
C PHE A 119 14.65 -3.90 2.93
N SER A 120 13.37 -3.58 2.74
CA SER A 120 12.49 -2.96 3.73
C SER A 120 11.50 -4.01 4.23
N TRP A 121 10.23 -3.63 4.39
CA TRP A 121 9.11 -4.52 4.74
C TRP A 121 8.29 -4.88 3.49
N THR A 122 7.72 -6.08 3.44
CA THR A 122 6.85 -6.50 2.33
C THR A 122 5.60 -5.63 2.21
N HIS A 123 5.01 -5.26 3.35
CA HIS A 123 3.82 -4.44 3.51
C HIS A 123 3.83 -3.80 4.91
N PHE A 124 2.94 -2.85 5.17
CA PHE A 124 2.78 -2.16 6.46
C PHE A 124 1.35 -2.40 7.00
N PRO A 125 1.11 -3.52 7.71
CA PRO A 125 -0.23 -3.90 8.09
C PRO A 125 -0.83 -2.93 9.13
N ILE A 126 -2.15 -2.78 9.07
CA ILE A 126 -2.96 -2.08 10.06
C ILE A 126 -3.95 -3.08 10.64
N ARG A 127 -3.92 -3.26 11.96
CA ARG A 127 -4.78 -4.19 12.68
C ARG A 127 -5.79 -3.42 13.53
N PHE A 128 -7.06 -3.62 13.24
CA PHE A 128 -8.22 -3.06 13.94
C PHE A 128 -8.76 -4.12 14.88
N ASN A 129 -8.65 -3.92 16.19
CA ASN A 129 -9.16 -4.86 17.19
C ASN A 129 -10.51 -4.36 17.74
N TYR A 130 -11.57 -5.06 17.36
CA TYR A 130 -12.95 -4.74 17.71
C TYR A 130 -13.18 -4.84 19.23
N MET A 131 -12.60 -5.85 19.88
CA MET A 131 -12.89 -6.18 21.28
C MET A 131 -12.32 -5.15 22.26
N ASN A 132 -11.08 -4.72 22.04
CA ASN A 132 -10.42 -3.73 22.91
C ASN A 132 -10.48 -2.30 22.34
N ARG A 133 -11.10 -2.12 21.16
CA ARG A 133 -11.22 -0.86 20.42
C ARG A 133 -9.87 -0.18 20.16
N GLN A 134 -8.82 -0.96 19.91
CA GLN A 134 -7.50 -0.46 19.53
C GLN A 134 -7.24 -0.58 18.03
N VAL A 135 -6.42 0.32 17.51
CA VAL A 135 -5.82 0.26 16.18
C VAL A 135 -4.32 0.19 16.33
N TYR A 136 -3.73 -0.87 15.78
CA TYR A 136 -2.30 -1.08 15.70
C TYR A 136 -1.83 -0.80 14.28
N VAL A 137 -0.88 0.12 14.12
CA VAL A 137 -0.32 0.48 12.82
C VAL A 137 1.16 0.12 12.80
N PHE A 138 1.56 -0.75 11.88
CA PHE A 138 2.95 -1.12 11.72
C PHE A 138 3.72 0.00 10.99
N ARG A 139 4.70 0.62 11.65
CA ARG A 139 5.48 1.72 11.07
C ARG A 139 6.67 1.20 10.28
N ARG A 140 7.17 2.04 9.37
CA ARG A 140 8.33 1.73 8.52
C ARG A 140 9.61 1.40 9.29
N ASN A 141 9.82 2.01 10.45
CA ASN A 141 10.97 1.73 11.31
C ASN A 141 10.85 0.39 12.07
N GLY A 142 9.77 -0.38 11.88
CA GLY A 142 9.50 -1.63 12.59
C GLY A 142 8.85 -1.45 13.96
N THR A 143 8.60 -0.20 14.40
CA THR A 143 7.82 0.06 15.61
C THR A 143 6.32 -0.02 15.32
N VAL A 144 5.53 -0.25 16.36
CA VAL A 144 4.07 -0.21 16.26
C VAL A 144 3.55 1.08 16.88
N LEU A 145 2.60 1.69 16.20
CA LEU A 145 1.75 2.73 16.76
C LEU A 145 0.48 2.09 17.30
N GLU A 146 0.15 2.36 18.55
CA GLU A 146 -1.11 1.94 19.19
C GLU A 146 -1.96 3.17 19.47
N ALA A 147 -3.23 3.12 19.08
CA ALA A 147 -4.18 4.19 19.33
C ALA A 147 -5.59 3.64 19.54
N LYS A 148 -6.35 4.25 20.45
CA LYS A 148 -7.77 3.93 20.63
C LYS A 148 -8.54 4.38 19.40
N TRP A 149 -9.39 3.51 18.88
CA TRP A 149 -10.22 3.79 17.71
C TRP A 149 -11.08 5.04 17.85
N ASP A 150 -11.60 5.30 19.06
CA ASP A 150 -12.44 6.47 19.34
C ASP A 150 -11.65 7.78 19.43
N ASP A 151 -10.34 7.73 19.63
CA ASP A 151 -9.47 8.92 19.77
C ASP A 151 -8.83 9.34 18.43
N ILE A 152 -8.97 8.53 17.38
CA ILE A 152 -8.37 8.80 16.06
C ILE A 152 -9.27 9.76 15.28
N PHE A 153 -8.68 10.82 14.72
CA PHE A 153 -9.38 11.73 13.82
C PHE A 153 -9.23 11.25 12.38
N PHE A 154 -10.30 10.72 11.78
CA PHE A 154 -10.30 10.28 10.39
C PHE A 154 -10.77 11.39 9.45
N THR A 155 -10.09 11.56 8.31
CA THR A 155 -10.42 12.59 7.31
C THR A 155 -9.96 12.24 5.92
N LEU A 156 -10.52 12.88 4.89
CA LEU A 156 -9.99 12.82 3.53
C LEU A 156 -8.74 13.69 3.40
N GLY A 157 -7.66 13.07 2.93
CA GLY A 157 -6.42 13.72 2.59
C GLY A 157 -6.23 13.85 1.09
N ARG A 158 -5.74 15.01 0.62
CA ARG A 158 -5.26 15.16 -0.76
C ARG A 158 -3.92 14.43 -0.92
N CYS A 159 -3.88 13.48 -1.84
CA CYS A 159 -2.64 12.87 -2.32
C CYS A 159 -1.84 13.87 -3.18
N GLN A 160 -0.59 13.56 -3.49
CA GLN A 160 0.20 14.40 -4.40
C GLN A 160 -0.47 14.46 -5.78
N ARG A 161 -0.69 15.68 -6.27
CA ARG A 161 -1.30 15.90 -7.59
C ARG A 161 -0.35 15.41 -8.67
N THR A 162 -0.89 14.64 -9.61
CA THR A 162 -0.13 13.85 -10.57
C THR A 162 -0.69 14.04 -11.97
N ALA A 163 0.10 14.57 -12.90
CA ALA A 163 -0.32 14.77 -14.30
C ALA A 163 -1.72 15.42 -14.43
N GLY A 164 -2.00 16.44 -13.61
CA GLY A 164 -3.29 17.14 -13.57
C GLY A 164 -4.39 16.46 -12.73
N ARG A 165 -4.22 15.19 -12.34
CA ARG A 165 -5.16 14.39 -11.54
C ARG A 165 -4.91 14.52 -10.04
N GLN A 166 -5.99 14.53 -9.25
CA GLN A 166 -5.96 14.62 -7.79
C GLN A 166 -6.58 13.36 -7.20
N ASN A 167 -5.75 12.53 -6.55
CA ASN A 167 -6.23 11.39 -5.76
C ASN A 167 -6.50 11.83 -4.32
N TRP A 168 -7.33 11.05 -3.64
CA TRP A 168 -7.67 11.21 -2.24
C TRP A 168 -7.41 9.90 -1.51
N ASP A 169 -7.06 10.01 -0.23
CA ASP A 169 -6.90 8.89 0.70
C ASP A 169 -7.62 9.18 2.01
N ILE A 170 -7.93 8.14 2.79
CA ILE A 170 -8.43 8.33 4.17
C ILE A 170 -7.24 8.30 5.11
N ARG A 171 -7.09 9.34 5.93
CA ARG A 171 -6.03 9.47 6.91
C ARG A 171 -6.58 9.36 8.32
N GLY A 172 -5.89 8.62 9.17
CA GLY A 172 -6.07 8.64 10.62
C GLY A 172 -5.01 9.55 11.24
N HIS A 173 -5.46 10.63 11.89
CA HIS A 173 -4.62 11.53 12.66
C HIS A 173 -4.72 11.20 14.15
N ILE A 174 -3.56 11.08 14.79
CA ILE A 174 -3.49 11.06 16.25
C ILE A 174 -3.23 12.48 16.69
N LEU A 175 -4.16 13.01 17.46
CA LEU A 175 -4.10 14.38 17.94
C LEU A 175 -3.40 14.43 19.30
N ASP A 176 -2.84 15.59 19.61
CA ASP A 176 -2.35 15.89 20.95
C ASP A 176 -3.52 16.11 21.92
N LYS A 177 -3.21 16.31 23.20
CA LYS A 177 -4.18 16.60 24.27
C LYS A 177 -5.03 17.85 24.00
N ASP A 178 -4.59 18.74 23.13
CA ASP A 178 -5.33 19.92 22.71
C ASP A 178 -6.50 19.60 21.75
N GLY A 179 -6.55 18.38 21.19
CA GLY A 179 -7.57 17.98 20.23
C GLY A 179 -7.44 18.64 18.86
N GLU A 180 -6.33 19.31 18.56
CA GLU A 180 -6.14 20.04 17.29
C GLU A 180 -4.78 19.76 16.63
N THR A 181 -3.74 19.49 17.41
CA THR A 181 -2.38 19.32 16.90
C THR A 181 -2.15 17.88 16.46
N VAL A 182 -1.88 17.66 15.18
CA VAL A 182 -1.59 16.34 14.61
C VAL A 182 -0.19 15.89 15.02
N ARG A 183 -0.09 14.85 15.85
CA ARG A 183 1.17 14.24 16.29
C ARG A 183 1.62 13.12 15.37
N GLU A 184 0.68 12.27 14.95
CA GLU A 184 0.97 11.19 14.00
C GLU A 184 -0.11 11.08 12.94
N THR A 185 0.24 10.44 11.82
CA THR A 185 -0.65 10.23 10.70
C THR A 185 -0.35 8.90 10.04
N PHE A 186 -1.39 8.12 9.79
CA PHE A 186 -1.35 6.95 8.93
C PHE A 186 -2.48 7.04 7.89
N ALA A 187 -2.38 6.26 6.82
CA ALA A 187 -3.41 6.18 5.80
C ALA A 187 -4.03 4.80 5.75
N LEU A 188 -5.35 4.75 5.59
CA LEU A 188 -6.09 3.53 5.35
C LEU A 188 -5.81 3.01 3.93
N PRO A 189 -6.06 1.71 3.67
CA PRO A 189 -5.85 1.14 2.35
C PRO A 189 -6.64 1.84 1.25
N GLY A 190 -5.97 2.05 0.11
CA GLY A 190 -6.54 2.61 -1.10
C GLY A 190 -6.38 4.13 -1.23
N ASP A 191 -6.15 4.56 -2.46
CA ASP A 191 -6.27 5.94 -2.90
C ASP A 191 -6.94 5.97 -4.28
N THR A 192 -7.77 6.98 -4.53
CA THR A 192 -8.56 7.06 -5.76
C THR A 192 -8.97 8.49 -6.05
N MET A 193 -9.28 8.76 -7.31
CA MET A 193 -9.90 10.03 -7.72
C MET A 193 -11.37 10.11 -7.32
N LEU A 194 -12.03 8.96 -7.18
CA LEU A 194 -13.45 8.85 -6.88
C LEU A 194 -13.66 8.79 -5.37
N VAL A 195 -13.81 9.95 -4.74
CA VAL A 195 -13.97 10.08 -3.27
C VAL A 195 -15.07 9.16 -2.73
N ASP A 196 -16.14 8.93 -3.49
CA ASP A 196 -17.22 8.04 -3.05
C ASP A 196 -16.73 6.59 -2.81
N GLN A 197 -15.80 6.06 -3.62
CA GLN A 197 -15.20 4.74 -3.39
C GLN A 197 -14.49 4.64 -2.02
N LEU A 198 -13.91 5.74 -1.53
CA LEU A 198 -13.31 5.78 -0.20
C LEU A 198 -14.38 5.67 0.89
N LYS A 199 -15.58 6.24 0.69
CA LYS A 199 -16.69 6.12 1.65
C LYS A 199 -17.13 4.67 1.84
N HIS A 200 -17.12 3.87 0.77
CA HIS A 200 -17.41 2.43 0.85
C HIS A 200 -16.34 1.67 1.68
N SER A 201 -15.06 2.04 1.51
CA SER A 201 -13.94 1.47 2.29
C SER A 201 -13.98 1.90 3.76
N TRP A 202 -14.31 3.16 4.00
CA TRP A 202 -14.55 3.69 5.34
C TRP A 202 -15.68 2.94 6.05
N GLU A 203 -16.84 2.80 5.41
CA GLU A 203 -17.97 2.09 6.02
C GLU A 203 -17.66 0.63 6.30
N PHE A 204 -16.86 -0.05 5.47
CA PHE A 204 -16.42 -1.40 5.76
C PHE A 204 -15.63 -1.48 7.09
N ILE A 205 -14.62 -0.62 7.26
CA ILE A 205 -13.81 -0.59 8.50
C ILE A 205 -14.64 -0.11 9.70
N ARG A 206 -15.44 0.93 9.52
CA ARG A 206 -16.31 1.49 10.56
C ARG A 206 -17.32 0.45 11.05
N ARG A 207 -18.01 -0.26 10.16
CA ARG A 207 -18.97 -1.30 10.53
C ARG A 207 -18.30 -2.45 11.25
N TYR A 208 -17.11 -2.89 10.83
CA TYR A 208 -16.33 -3.85 11.59
C TYR A 208 -16.08 -3.38 13.04
N MET A 209 -15.63 -2.14 13.22
CA MET A 209 -15.26 -1.60 14.55
C MET A 209 -16.44 -1.15 15.43
N GLU A 210 -17.58 -0.77 14.85
CA GLU A 210 -18.75 -0.25 15.57
C GLU A 210 -19.87 -1.28 15.69
N GLU A 211 -20.14 -2.02 14.62
CA GLU A 211 -21.24 -2.99 14.52
C GLU A 211 -20.75 -4.44 14.70
N GLY A 212 -19.44 -4.65 14.61
CA GLY A 212 -18.78 -5.94 14.79
C GLY A 212 -18.59 -6.73 13.50
N PRO A 213 -17.90 -7.88 13.58
CA PRO A 213 -17.52 -8.72 12.43
C PRO A 213 -18.72 -9.21 11.60
N ALA A 214 -19.86 -9.49 12.26
CA ALA A 214 -21.07 -10.02 11.64
C ALA A 214 -21.64 -9.11 10.54
N SER A 215 -21.36 -7.80 10.62
CA SER A 215 -21.87 -6.79 9.71
C SER A 215 -21.25 -6.81 8.32
N VAL A 216 -20.02 -7.33 8.18
CA VAL A 216 -19.21 -7.22 6.95
C VAL A 216 -18.50 -8.50 6.53
N TYR A 217 -18.48 -9.55 7.36
CA TYR A 217 -17.70 -10.75 7.05
C TYR A 217 -18.11 -11.50 5.77
N ARG A 218 -19.35 -11.30 5.33
CA ARG A 218 -19.89 -11.89 4.10
C ARG A 218 -19.36 -11.19 2.85
N ASP A 219 -18.95 -9.94 2.97
CA ASP A 219 -18.43 -9.13 1.87
C ASP A 219 -16.94 -9.41 1.60
N VAL A 220 -16.26 -10.10 2.53
CA VAL A 220 -14.85 -10.50 2.40
C VAL A 220 -14.74 -11.83 1.68
N TYR A 221 -14.56 -11.76 0.36
CA TYR A 221 -14.44 -12.93 -0.51
C TYR A 221 -12.99 -13.37 -0.73
N TRP A 222 -12.02 -12.46 -0.62
CA TRP A 222 -10.62 -12.76 -0.89
C TRP A 222 -9.71 -12.00 0.07
N CYS A 223 -8.72 -12.68 0.62
CA CYS A 223 -7.75 -12.14 1.57
C CYS A 223 -6.32 -12.27 1.01
N HIS A 224 -5.47 -11.29 1.32
CA HIS A 224 -4.06 -11.36 0.94
C HIS A 224 -3.34 -12.46 1.72
N ASP A 225 -2.69 -13.32 0.97
CA ASP A 225 -1.93 -14.45 1.51
C ASP A 225 -0.50 -14.04 1.90
N ILE A 226 -0.39 -13.07 2.82
CA ILE A 226 0.88 -12.38 3.11
C ILE A 226 1.22 -12.25 4.60
N ALA A 227 0.38 -12.73 5.52
CA ALA A 227 0.61 -12.61 6.96
C ALA A 227 1.93 -13.26 7.41
N GLU A 228 2.15 -14.51 6.99
CA GLU A 228 3.32 -15.30 7.41
C GLU A 228 4.30 -15.60 6.26
N ARG A 229 3.93 -15.21 5.04
CA ARG A 229 4.69 -15.53 3.83
C ARG A 229 4.73 -14.37 2.84
N ARG A 230 5.66 -14.45 1.91
CA ARG A 230 5.76 -13.48 0.82
C ARG A 230 4.70 -13.79 -0.24
N GLU A 231 4.17 -12.73 -0.84
CA GLU A 231 3.24 -12.84 -1.96
C GLU A 231 3.80 -13.74 -3.08
N LYS A 232 2.96 -14.65 -3.58
CA LYS A 232 3.30 -15.49 -4.73
C LYS A 232 3.37 -14.64 -6.00
N TYR A 233 4.36 -14.87 -6.86
CA TYR A 233 4.55 -14.13 -8.11
C TYR A 233 3.27 -14.00 -8.95
N ARG A 234 2.53 -15.11 -9.14
CA ARG A 234 1.29 -15.12 -9.93
C ARG A 234 0.19 -14.23 -9.35
N VAL A 235 0.12 -14.10 -8.02
CA VAL A 235 -0.84 -13.22 -7.34
C VAL A 235 -0.47 -11.77 -7.59
N GLY A 236 0.80 -11.39 -7.37
CA GLY A 236 1.28 -10.05 -7.66
C GLY A 236 1.10 -9.66 -9.13
N LEU A 237 1.34 -10.58 -10.06
CA LEU A 237 1.08 -10.37 -11.50
C LEU A 237 -0.41 -10.12 -11.77
N ARG A 238 -1.31 -10.97 -11.27
CA ARG A 238 -2.77 -10.78 -11.43
C ARG A 238 -3.23 -9.45 -10.83
N TYR A 239 -2.67 -9.07 -9.69
CA TYR A 239 -2.98 -7.82 -9.02
C TYR A 239 -2.59 -6.59 -9.86
N MET A 240 -1.49 -6.64 -10.62
CA MET A 240 -1.14 -5.58 -11.57
C MET A 240 -2.19 -5.44 -12.70
N PHE A 241 -2.64 -6.55 -13.26
CA PHE A 241 -3.67 -6.56 -14.31
C PHE A 241 -5.06 -6.15 -13.80
N PHE A 242 -5.32 -6.30 -12.50
CA PHE A 242 -6.58 -5.87 -11.86
C PHE A 242 -6.81 -4.35 -12.00
N SER A 243 -5.75 -3.54 -12.08
CA SER A 243 -5.87 -2.09 -12.27
C SER A 243 -6.58 -1.67 -13.57
N LEU A 244 -6.64 -2.55 -14.58
CA LEU A 244 -7.34 -2.33 -15.86
C LEU A 244 -8.40 -3.41 -16.10
N ASN A 245 -8.95 -3.96 -15.03
CA ASN A 245 -10.00 -4.95 -15.14
C ASN A 245 -11.23 -4.40 -15.90
N GLY A 246 -11.86 -5.23 -16.72
CA GLY A 246 -12.90 -4.81 -17.66
C GLY A 246 -12.41 -4.04 -18.91
N GLN A 247 -11.09 -3.82 -19.06
CA GLN A 247 -10.50 -3.13 -20.22
C GLN A 247 -9.49 -4.04 -20.95
N PRO A 248 -9.94 -5.06 -21.70
CA PRO A 248 -9.05 -6.07 -22.29
C PRO A 248 -8.02 -5.48 -23.26
N VAL A 249 -8.40 -4.48 -24.06
CA VAL A 249 -7.47 -3.77 -24.96
C VAL A 249 -6.38 -3.05 -24.18
N GLY A 250 -6.74 -2.38 -23.08
CA GLY A 250 -5.79 -1.71 -22.19
C GLY A 250 -4.84 -2.70 -21.52
N GLN A 251 -5.35 -3.85 -21.06
CA GLN A 251 -4.54 -4.92 -20.49
C GLN A 251 -3.54 -5.50 -21.49
N ILE A 252 -3.92 -5.69 -22.75
CA ILE A 252 -3.00 -6.18 -23.79
C ILE A 252 -1.93 -5.14 -24.08
N LEU A 253 -2.33 -3.89 -24.31
CA LEU A 253 -1.41 -2.80 -24.68
C LEU A 253 -0.39 -2.49 -23.58
N LEU A 254 -0.80 -2.56 -22.31
CA LEU A 254 0.07 -2.31 -21.16
C LEU A 254 0.68 -3.59 -20.56
N SER A 255 0.45 -4.76 -21.16
CA SER A 255 1.00 -6.03 -20.68
C SER A 255 2.54 -6.03 -20.54
N PRO A 256 3.35 -5.44 -21.45
CA PRO A 256 4.79 -5.42 -21.26
C PRO A 256 5.20 -4.58 -20.04
N VAL A 257 4.48 -3.47 -19.80
CA VAL A 257 4.71 -2.61 -18.63
C VAL A 257 4.35 -3.34 -17.34
N PHE A 258 3.22 -4.05 -17.31
CA PHE A 258 2.82 -4.85 -16.15
C PHE A 258 3.76 -6.01 -15.88
N LEU A 259 4.33 -6.64 -16.92
CA LEU A 259 5.34 -7.67 -16.75
C LEU A 259 6.60 -7.10 -16.07
N VAL A 260 7.13 -5.97 -16.55
CA VAL A 260 8.28 -5.31 -15.91
C VAL A 260 7.97 -4.88 -14.48
N ALA A 261 6.79 -4.28 -14.24
CA ALA A 261 6.34 -3.92 -12.90
C ALA A 261 6.23 -5.13 -11.97
N SER A 262 5.74 -6.27 -12.48
CA SER A 262 5.63 -7.52 -11.72
C SER A 262 6.99 -8.07 -11.29
N LEU A 263 8.03 -7.92 -12.12
CA LEU A 263 9.39 -8.33 -11.79
C LEU A 263 9.98 -7.45 -10.69
N GLY A 264 9.75 -6.13 -10.75
CA GLY A 264 10.14 -5.21 -9.68
C GLY A 264 9.46 -5.52 -8.36
N ARG A 265 8.14 -5.80 -8.38
CA ARG A 265 7.39 -6.27 -7.21
C ARG A 265 7.93 -7.57 -6.66
N TRP A 266 8.16 -8.55 -7.51
CA TRP A 266 8.75 -9.82 -7.09
C TRP A 266 10.11 -9.61 -6.40
N PHE A 267 10.99 -8.81 -6.99
CA PHE A 267 12.30 -8.48 -6.42
C PHE A 267 12.16 -7.76 -5.06
N ALA A 268 11.33 -6.72 -4.99
CA ALA A 268 11.11 -5.94 -3.77
C ALA A 268 10.54 -6.81 -2.64
N MET A 269 9.56 -7.67 -2.94
CA MET A 269 8.98 -8.60 -1.96
C MET A 269 10.00 -9.63 -1.49
N ARG A 270 10.82 -10.17 -2.39
CA ARG A 270 11.80 -11.23 -2.07
C ARG A 270 12.93 -10.73 -1.17
N THR A 271 13.38 -9.50 -1.42
CA THR A 271 14.47 -8.86 -0.66
C THR A 271 14.00 -8.26 0.67
N SER A 272 12.69 -8.01 0.82
CA SER A 272 12.12 -7.41 2.03
C SER A 272 11.78 -8.44 3.12
N LYS A 273 11.66 -7.95 4.36
CA LYS A 273 11.26 -8.69 5.55
C LYS A 273 9.73 -8.72 5.67
N ILE A 274 9.19 -9.81 6.24
CA ILE A 274 7.77 -9.92 6.56
C ILE A 274 7.55 -9.20 7.90
N PRO A 275 6.56 -8.30 8.02
CA PRO A 275 6.25 -7.64 9.29
C PRO A 275 5.76 -8.67 10.31
N VAL A 276 6.21 -8.54 11.55
CA VAL A 276 5.82 -9.42 12.66
C VAL A 276 5.36 -8.55 13.81
N TRP A 277 4.19 -8.84 14.37
CA TRP A 277 3.67 -8.09 15.50
C TRP A 277 4.39 -8.48 16.80
N PRO A 278 4.59 -7.53 17.73
CA PRO A 278 5.03 -7.81 19.09
C PRO A 278 4.13 -8.82 19.80
N ALA A 279 4.71 -9.59 20.71
CA ALA A 279 4.02 -10.68 21.41
C ALA A 279 2.80 -10.19 22.22
N GLU A 280 2.85 -8.96 22.73
CA GLU A 280 1.75 -8.34 23.49
C GLU A 280 0.52 -8.11 22.61
N ILE A 281 0.75 -7.67 21.36
CA ILE A 281 -0.32 -7.45 20.38
C ILE A 281 -0.88 -8.79 19.90
N GLU A 282 -0.04 -9.79 19.66
CA GLU A 282 -0.51 -11.12 19.29
C GLU A 282 -1.29 -11.79 20.42
N ALA A 283 -0.89 -11.61 21.68
CA ALA A 283 -1.66 -12.06 22.85
C ALA A 283 -3.04 -11.38 22.91
N ALA A 284 -3.08 -10.06 22.71
CA ALA A 284 -4.33 -9.30 22.64
C ALA A 284 -5.22 -9.72 21.45
N CYS A 285 -4.64 -10.30 20.39
CA CYS A 285 -5.31 -10.67 19.15
C CYS A 285 -5.54 -12.18 18.99
N GLN A 286 -5.30 -13.00 20.02
CA GLN A 286 -5.57 -14.45 19.97
C GLN A 286 -7.02 -14.77 19.58
N VAL A 287 -7.19 -15.59 18.55
CA VAL A 287 -8.47 -15.96 17.93
C VAL A 287 -8.83 -17.40 18.30
N ASP A 288 -10.12 -17.67 18.47
CA ASP A 288 -10.61 -19.03 18.64
C ASP A 288 -10.43 -19.84 17.33
N PRO A 289 -9.89 -21.07 17.38
CA PRO A 289 -9.78 -21.93 16.19
C PRO A 289 -11.09 -22.14 15.41
N PHE A 290 -12.24 -22.03 16.07
CA PHE A 290 -13.58 -22.22 15.48
C PHE A 290 -14.33 -20.91 15.25
N ASP A 291 -13.62 -19.78 15.15
CA ASP A 291 -14.24 -18.48 14.91
C ASP A 291 -15.15 -18.47 13.67
N PRO A 292 -16.46 -18.17 13.82
CA PRO A 292 -17.43 -18.23 12.73
C PRO A 292 -17.20 -17.15 11.66
N TYR A 293 -16.54 -16.06 12.02
CA TYR A 293 -16.26 -14.92 11.15
C TYR A 293 -14.88 -14.97 10.53
N LEU A 294 -14.10 -16.03 10.77
CA LEU A 294 -12.76 -16.19 10.22
C LEU A 294 -12.78 -16.09 8.68
N ARG A 295 -12.00 -15.15 8.17
CA ARG A 295 -11.68 -14.90 6.77
C ARG A 295 -10.19 -14.70 6.67
N ASP A 296 -9.53 -15.57 5.93
CA ASP A 296 -8.11 -15.52 5.65
C ASP A 296 -7.85 -16.17 4.29
N ALA A 297 -6.58 -16.24 3.89
CA ALA A 297 -6.20 -16.81 2.61
C ALA A 297 -6.51 -18.31 2.46
N SER A 298 -6.75 -19.06 3.55
CA SER A 298 -7.11 -20.48 3.48
C SER A 298 -8.52 -20.70 2.94
N ARG A 299 -9.40 -19.69 3.09
CA ARG A 299 -10.79 -19.69 2.62
C ARG A 299 -10.97 -18.97 1.28
N ASN A 300 -9.87 -18.57 0.62
CA ASN A 300 -9.94 -17.88 -0.65
C ASN A 300 -10.48 -18.77 -1.77
N PRO A 301 -11.31 -18.22 -2.69
CA PRO A 301 -11.61 -18.87 -3.94
C PRO A 301 -10.35 -18.99 -4.82
N GLU A 302 -10.35 -19.94 -5.77
CA GLU A 302 -9.21 -20.16 -6.68
C GLU A 302 -8.85 -18.94 -7.54
N LYS A 303 -9.83 -18.06 -7.78
CA LYS A 303 -9.70 -16.82 -8.55
C LYS A 303 -10.07 -15.63 -7.68
N ILE A 304 -9.31 -14.55 -7.82
CA ILE A 304 -9.69 -13.25 -7.25
C ILE A 304 -11.01 -12.84 -7.92
N PRO A 305 -12.07 -12.51 -7.16
CA PRO A 305 -13.30 -11.99 -7.74
C PRO A 305 -12.95 -10.71 -8.51
N MET A 306 -13.15 -10.75 -9.82
CA MET A 306 -12.76 -9.66 -10.74
C MET A 306 -13.92 -8.68 -10.96
N GLU A 307 -15.05 -8.81 -10.28
CA GLU A 307 -16.15 -7.86 -10.36
C GLU A 307 -16.64 -7.53 -8.94
N PRO A 308 -16.99 -6.27 -8.65
CA PRO A 308 -17.92 -6.01 -7.56
C PRO A 308 -19.25 -6.66 -7.94
N MET A 309 -19.67 -7.68 -7.20
CA MET A 309 -21.05 -8.18 -7.29
C MET A 309 -21.97 -7.25 -6.51
#